data_AF-A0A936WX44-F1
#
_entry.id   AF-A0A936WX44-F1
#
_cell.length_a   1.000
_cell.length_b   1.000
_cell.length_c   1.000
_cell.angle_alpha   90.00
_cell.angle_beta   90.00
_cell.angle_gamma   90.00
#
_symmetry.space_group_name_H-M   'P 1'
#
loop_
_entity.id
_entity.type
_entity.pdbx_description
1 polymer ?
#
loop_
_entity_poly.entity_id
_entity_poly.type
_entity_poly.pdbx_seq_one_letter_code
_entity_poly.pdbx_strand_id
1 'polypeptide(L)'
;MRVHIIITALLLWTFSSFAQTPVKLAVIGSSTSACYGFPGGITDGNCYINRVVTYYNANGYSVNLFNLALSGANVYQGMPNGYPSITVNGNTYNVDAARNITMALSFNPDVIIVNYPSNLYDVANIHDILSYYRIIYQTATNAGKKCFITTTQPRAFNAVGRANLIELKDSILLQYGINAINFWDNLAQPDGYIIPQYNQGDGTHLTSAAHDTLSLRVIAKNMFSSGCGNRTVKTGAWNDPTTWEKGQVPANCDSITIQAGHTITVNSSATISSLRILSTAAIAISGAGTTIEVGAAGTGNSNVIVDGSLSISSGKLLIRGRLEQKTGSSFSLTGGSIVIDGNTGSSSTSVANGVSLFKIDAASSFSFTGGTLQFIDPPLGANSVAINCPFDFGINSTLHFGDGISITPSNNINGFGGTGLPATIGNLILDAVIKTDNRIFKNSTPLHITGSLEVRSGDLREGALIVVGGL
;
A
#
# COMPACT_ATOMS: atom_id res chain seq x y z
N MET A 1 67.44 -29.19 -5.31
CA MET A 1 66.79 -28.27 -4.36
C MET A 1 65.99 -27.26 -5.17
N ARG A 2 64.69 -27.52 -5.40
CA ARG A 2 63.81 -26.67 -6.24
C ARG A 2 62.85 -25.91 -5.32
N VAL A 3 63.11 -24.63 -5.13
CA VAL A 3 62.27 -23.72 -4.34
C VAL A 3 61.03 -23.38 -5.16
N HIS A 4 59.86 -23.77 -4.68
CA HIS A 4 58.58 -23.33 -5.24
C HIS A 4 58.19 -22.02 -4.55
N ILE A 5 58.19 -20.93 -5.32
CA ILE A 5 57.65 -19.63 -4.89
C ILE A 5 56.14 -19.69 -5.09
N ILE A 6 55.40 -19.76 -3.99
CA ILE A 6 53.94 -19.61 -4.00
C ILE A 6 53.64 -18.11 -4.05
N ILE A 7 53.15 -17.64 -5.20
CA ILE A 7 52.59 -16.29 -5.35
C ILE A 7 51.14 -16.35 -4.89
N THR A 8 50.87 -15.87 -3.67
CA THR A 8 49.51 -15.68 -3.16
C THR A 8 48.90 -14.44 -3.83
N ALA A 9 47.95 -14.64 -4.74
CA ALA A 9 47.14 -13.57 -5.29
C ALA A 9 46.19 -13.04 -4.20
N LEU A 10 46.46 -11.82 -3.70
CA LEU A 10 45.56 -11.12 -2.81
C LEU A 10 44.35 -10.64 -3.62
N LEU A 11 43.21 -11.32 -3.46
CA LEU A 11 41.94 -10.89 -4.03
C LEU A 11 41.47 -9.64 -3.28
N LEU A 12 41.72 -8.45 -3.82
CA LEU A 12 41.13 -7.21 -3.32
C LEU A 12 39.62 -7.26 -3.58
N TRP A 13 38.83 -7.57 -2.55
CA TRP A 13 37.39 -7.30 -2.54
C TRP A 13 37.21 -5.77 -2.47
N THR A 14 36.96 -5.15 -3.61
CA THR A 14 36.40 -3.80 -3.64
C THR A 14 34.98 -3.90 -3.11
N PHE A 15 34.77 -3.54 -1.85
CA PHE A 15 33.44 -3.23 -1.35
C PHE A 15 32.93 -2.03 -2.13
N SER A 16 32.06 -2.26 -3.10
CA SER A 16 31.29 -1.19 -3.73
C SER A 16 30.39 -0.59 -2.64
N SER A 17 30.80 0.54 -2.06
CA SER A 17 29.90 1.34 -1.25
C SER A 17 28.77 1.80 -2.16
N PHE A 18 27.55 1.34 -1.93
CA PHE A 18 26.38 1.87 -2.63
C PHE A 18 26.32 3.37 -2.34
N ALA A 19 26.41 4.20 -3.38
CA ALA A 19 26.26 5.64 -3.24
C ALA A 19 24.84 5.93 -2.71
N GLN A 20 24.75 6.67 -1.62
CA GLN A 20 23.47 7.10 -1.07
C GLN A 20 22.78 8.08 -2.01
N THR A 21 21.46 7.97 -2.15
CA THR A 21 20.64 8.91 -2.93
C THR A 21 20.45 10.22 -2.15
N PRO A 22 21.03 11.36 -2.61
CA PRO A 22 20.88 12.62 -1.90
C PRO A 22 19.44 13.14 -2.04
N VAL A 23 18.84 13.54 -0.93
CA VAL A 23 17.49 14.13 -0.88
C VAL A 23 17.43 15.29 0.09
N LYS A 24 16.58 16.26 -0.19
CA LYS A 24 16.35 17.45 0.63
C LYS A 24 14.96 17.41 1.25
N LEU A 25 14.91 17.46 2.58
CA LEU A 25 13.68 17.50 3.36
C LEU A 25 13.53 18.84 4.02
N ALA A 26 12.47 19.58 3.71
CA ALA A 26 12.10 20.77 4.46
C ALA A 26 10.94 20.46 5.43
N VAL A 27 11.00 21.03 6.63
CA VAL A 27 9.92 20.93 7.62
C VAL A 27 9.56 22.33 8.09
N ILE A 28 8.29 22.69 7.96
CA ILE A 28 7.72 23.89 8.61
C ILE A 28 6.70 23.43 9.64
N GLY A 29 6.65 24.10 10.78
CA GLY A 29 5.78 23.62 11.85
C GLY A 29 6.04 24.25 13.21
N SER A 30 5.52 23.57 14.23
CA SER A 30 5.60 24.03 15.62
C SER A 30 6.47 23.14 16.53
N SER A 31 6.21 23.18 17.84
CA SER A 31 7.02 22.56 18.90
C SER A 31 7.33 21.06 18.71
N THR A 32 6.38 20.27 18.21
CA THR A 32 6.62 18.84 17.91
C THR A 32 7.73 18.66 16.86
N SER A 33 7.77 19.50 15.82
CA SER A 33 8.82 19.47 14.80
C SER A 33 10.09 20.19 15.23
N ALA A 34 9.97 21.20 16.11
CA ALA A 34 11.10 21.86 16.74
C ALA A 34 11.76 21.02 17.84
N CYS A 35 11.24 19.80 18.08
CA CYS A 35 11.74 18.87 19.08
C CYS A 35 11.74 19.45 20.51
N TYR A 36 10.71 20.20 20.85
CA TYR A 36 10.54 20.77 22.18
C TYR A 36 10.42 19.67 23.25
N GLY A 37 11.07 19.89 24.40
CA GLY A 37 11.09 18.95 25.52
C GLY A 37 12.16 17.86 25.40
N PHE A 38 12.89 17.78 24.29
CA PHE A 38 14.02 16.86 24.14
C PHE A 38 15.35 17.52 24.54
N PRO A 39 16.23 16.83 25.30
CA PRO A 39 17.51 17.41 25.76
C PRO A 39 18.40 17.95 24.64
N GLY A 40 18.44 17.27 23.48
CA GLY A 40 19.21 17.70 22.31
C GLY A 40 18.48 18.73 21.42
N GLY A 41 17.27 19.16 21.81
CA GLY A 41 16.42 20.03 21.00
C GLY A 41 16.27 19.50 19.56
N ILE A 42 16.43 20.39 18.58
CA ILE A 42 16.29 20.05 17.15
C ILE A 42 17.28 19.00 16.65
N THR A 43 18.36 18.73 17.40
CA THR A 43 19.36 17.70 17.08
C THR A 43 19.15 16.38 17.82
N ASP A 44 18.14 16.28 18.69
CA ASP A 44 17.90 15.08 19.48
C ASP A 44 17.45 13.90 18.61
N GLY A 45 18.18 12.79 18.65
CA GLY A 45 17.87 11.59 17.88
C GLY A 45 16.53 10.93 18.22
N ASN A 46 15.95 11.23 19.39
CA ASN A 46 14.64 10.69 19.79
C ASN A 46 13.46 11.48 19.22
N CYS A 47 13.69 12.68 18.69
CA CYS A 47 12.67 13.44 18.01
C CYS A 47 12.27 12.76 16.70
N TYR A 48 10.95 12.62 16.44
CA TYR A 48 10.40 11.92 15.29
C TYR A 48 11.10 12.24 13.96
N ILE A 49 11.41 13.51 13.70
CA ILE A 49 12.00 13.92 12.42
C ILE A 49 13.45 13.43 12.30
N ASN A 50 14.20 13.38 13.40
CA ASN A 50 15.57 12.87 13.42
C ASN A 50 15.58 11.33 13.36
N ARG A 51 14.58 10.66 13.95
CA ARG A 51 14.34 9.22 13.72
C ARG A 51 14.09 8.91 12.25
N VAL A 52 13.28 9.73 11.57
CA VAL A 52 13.01 9.62 10.12
C VAL A 52 14.29 9.80 9.30
N VAL A 53 15.08 10.85 9.58
CA VAL A 53 16.37 11.08 8.90
C VAL A 53 17.32 9.90 9.13
N THR A 54 17.42 9.40 10.36
CA THR A 54 18.25 8.25 10.70
C THR A 54 17.83 7.00 9.92
N TYR A 55 16.52 6.73 9.86
CA TYR A 55 15.98 5.62 9.09
C TYR A 55 16.36 5.72 7.60
N TYR A 56 16.10 6.85 6.95
CA TYR A 56 16.39 6.99 5.52
C TYR A 56 17.89 6.96 5.23
N ASN A 57 18.72 7.56 6.09
CA ASN A 57 20.18 7.49 5.97
C ASN A 57 20.71 6.05 6.09
N ALA A 58 20.11 5.23 6.96
CA ALA A 58 20.41 3.81 7.06
C ALA A 58 19.90 2.98 5.86
N ASN A 59 18.92 3.50 5.11
CA ASN A 59 18.26 2.82 4.00
C ASN A 59 18.61 3.43 2.63
N GLY A 60 19.87 3.83 2.45
CA GLY A 60 20.42 4.19 1.14
C GLY A 60 20.13 5.61 0.66
N TYR A 61 19.60 6.48 1.52
CA TYR A 61 19.48 7.92 1.23
C TYR A 61 20.55 8.73 1.96
N SER A 62 20.78 9.95 1.51
CA SER A 62 21.52 10.97 2.25
C SER A 62 20.62 12.18 2.41
N VAL A 63 19.94 12.27 3.55
CA VAL A 63 18.91 13.29 3.81
C VAL A 63 19.56 14.56 4.34
N ASN A 64 19.42 15.66 3.58
CA ASN A 64 19.71 17.01 4.03
C ASN A 64 18.43 17.65 4.61
N LEU A 65 18.37 17.78 5.93
CA LEU A 65 17.21 18.28 6.66
C LEU A 65 17.29 19.80 6.87
N PHE A 66 16.27 20.52 6.37
CA PHE A 66 15.99 21.92 6.63
C PHE A 66 14.79 22.03 7.56
N ASN A 67 15.04 21.93 8.87
CA ASN A 67 13.96 22.04 9.86
C ASN A 67 13.78 23.50 10.29
N LEU A 68 12.69 24.11 9.80
CA LEU A 68 12.31 25.50 10.04
C LEU A 68 11.24 25.62 11.13
N ALA A 69 10.91 24.55 11.84
CA ALA A 69 9.88 24.59 12.86
C ALA A 69 10.26 25.48 14.05
N LEU A 70 9.24 26.13 14.63
CA LEU A 70 9.39 27.02 15.78
C LEU A 70 8.33 26.73 16.83
N SER A 71 8.76 26.45 18.07
CA SER A 71 7.84 26.25 19.20
C SER A 71 6.86 27.42 19.35
N GLY A 72 5.57 27.09 19.48
CA GLY A 72 4.49 28.09 19.59
C GLY A 72 3.95 28.59 18.24
N ALA A 73 4.61 28.30 17.11
CA ALA A 73 4.13 28.74 15.81
C ALA A 73 2.77 28.11 15.46
N ASN A 74 1.91 28.89 14.81
CA ASN A 74 0.64 28.45 14.24
C ASN A 74 0.72 28.39 12.69
N VAL A 75 -0.25 27.72 12.05
CA VAL A 75 -0.22 27.50 10.60
C VAL A 75 -0.21 28.79 9.78
N TYR A 76 -0.83 29.86 10.28
CA TYR A 76 -0.87 31.14 9.57
C TYR A 76 0.55 31.73 9.44
N GLN A 77 1.42 31.57 10.44
CA GLN A 77 2.81 32.02 10.33
C GLN A 77 3.60 31.28 9.25
N GLY A 78 3.15 30.08 8.86
CA GLY A 78 3.70 29.27 7.78
C GLY A 78 3.25 29.66 6.37
N MET A 79 2.35 30.63 6.23
CA MET A 79 1.80 31.10 4.95
C MET A 79 2.88 31.74 4.06
N PRO A 80 2.71 31.77 2.72
CA PRO A 80 3.70 32.35 1.82
C PRO A 80 3.96 33.83 2.12
N ASN A 81 5.16 34.30 1.77
CA ASN A 81 5.51 35.72 1.86
C ASN A 81 4.48 36.59 1.15
N GLY A 82 4.15 37.74 1.75
CA GLY A 82 3.17 38.67 1.20
C GLY A 82 1.71 38.37 1.56
N TYR A 83 1.42 37.29 2.30
CA TYR A 83 0.08 37.04 2.80
C TYR A 83 -0.30 38.08 3.90
N PRO A 84 -1.50 38.69 3.87
CA PRO A 84 -1.87 39.77 4.80
C PRO A 84 -1.94 39.32 6.26
N SER A 85 -1.59 40.21 7.20
CA SER A 85 -1.73 40.02 8.65
C SER A 85 -3.17 39.67 9.05
N ILE A 86 -3.34 38.79 10.04
CA ILE A 86 -4.66 38.47 10.62
C ILE A 86 -4.74 38.90 12.07
N THR A 87 -5.96 39.11 12.57
CA THR A 87 -6.21 39.37 14.00
C THR A 87 -7.10 38.28 14.57
N VAL A 88 -6.63 37.61 15.63
CA VAL A 88 -7.39 36.60 16.38
C VAL A 88 -7.43 37.04 17.83
N ASN A 89 -8.65 37.22 18.38
CA ASN A 89 -8.87 37.71 19.74
C ASN A 89 -8.05 38.96 20.11
N GLY A 90 -8.01 39.94 19.20
CA GLY A 90 -7.30 41.21 19.41
C GLY A 90 -5.78 41.14 19.23
N ASN A 91 -5.20 39.96 19.01
CA ASN A 91 -3.77 39.79 18.73
C ASN A 91 -3.53 39.72 17.22
N THR A 92 -2.61 40.54 16.72
CA THR A 92 -2.19 40.52 15.31
C THR A 92 -1.08 39.50 15.09
N TYR A 93 -1.28 38.62 14.10
CA TYR A 93 -0.31 37.64 13.66
C TYR A 93 0.19 38.01 12.27
N ASN A 94 1.50 37.88 12.08
CA ASN A 94 2.19 38.11 10.81
C ASN A 94 2.82 36.80 10.31
N VAL A 95 2.98 36.68 8.99
CA VAL A 95 3.77 35.61 8.38
C VAL A 95 5.20 35.65 8.92
N ASP A 96 5.76 34.49 9.31
CA ASP A 96 7.18 34.38 9.66
C ASP A 96 7.99 34.07 8.40
N ALA A 97 8.48 35.12 7.73
CA ALA A 97 9.25 34.99 6.49
C ALA A 97 10.54 34.17 6.64
N ALA A 98 11.03 33.93 7.86
CA ALA A 98 12.19 33.09 8.11
C ALA A 98 11.84 31.60 8.24
N ARG A 99 10.56 31.24 8.39
CA ARG A 99 10.11 29.88 8.76
C ARG A 99 8.82 29.43 8.07
N ASN A 100 8.52 30.01 6.93
CA ASN A 100 7.30 29.72 6.17
C ASN A 100 7.55 28.88 4.92
N ILE A 101 6.48 28.62 4.17
CA ILE A 101 6.56 27.82 2.94
C ILE A 101 7.45 28.46 1.86
N THR A 102 7.52 29.80 1.78
CA THR A 102 8.41 30.48 0.84
C THR A 102 9.88 30.23 1.20
N MET A 103 10.23 30.33 2.48
CA MET A 103 11.58 30.01 2.94
C MET A 103 11.90 28.53 2.72
N ALA A 104 10.98 27.62 3.03
CA ALA A 104 11.16 26.18 2.77
C ALA A 104 11.48 25.90 1.29
N LEU A 105 10.75 26.54 0.37
CA LEU A 105 10.98 26.39 -1.07
C LEU A 105 12.32 26.97 -1.54
N SER A 106 12.87 27.97 -0.84
CA SER A 106 14.17 28.55 -1.19
C SER A 106 15.34 27.55 -1.11
N PHE A 107 15.21 26.50 -0.29
CA PHE A 107 16.19 25.41 -0.21
C PHE A 107 16.08 24.40 -1.37
N ASN A 108 15.10 24.57 -2.24
CA ASN A 108 14.73 23.66 -3.33
C ASN A 108 14.56 22.20 -2.83
N PRO A 109 13.64 21.95 -1.87
CA PRO A 109 13.47 20.63 -1.28
C PRO A 109 12.87 19.62 -2.28
N ASP A 110 13.03 18.32 -2.01
CA ASP A 110 12.32 17.25 -2.72
C ASP A 110 10.95 16.98 -2.06
N VAL A 111 10.93 17.06 -0.72
CA VAL A 111 9.76 16.83 0.12
C VAL A 111 9.62 17.94 1.16
N ILE A 112 8.38 18.36 1.41
CA ILE A 112 8.02 19.29 2.48
C ILE A 112 7.05 18.58 3.44
N ILE A 113 7.32 18.63 4.74
CA ILE A 113 6.36 18.27 5.80
C ILE A 113 5.86 19.55 6.46
N VAL A 114 4.54 19.66 6.59
CA VAL A 114 3.85 20.78 7.26
C VAL A 114 3.20 20.26 8.53
N ASN A 115 3.67 20.70 9.69
CA ASN A 115 3.22 20.21 11.00
C ASN A 115 2.93 21.35 11.98
N TYR A 116 1.71 21.88 11.93
CA TYR A 116 1.19 22.90 12.87
C TYR A 116 0.08 22.29 13.74
N PRO A 117 0.41 21.63 14.85
CA PRO A 117 -0.50 20.65 15.42
C PRO A 117 -1.68 21.20 16.22
N SER A 118 -1.58 22.38 16.83
CA SER A 118 -2.63 22.85 17.74
C SER A 118 -2.68 24.35 18.05
N ASN A 119 -1.62 25.13 17.82
CA ASN A 119 -1.60 26.52 18.30
C ASN A 119 -2.66 27.39 17.62
N LEU A 120 -3.43 28.10 18.45
CA LEU A 120 -4.61 28.91 18.12
C LEU A 120 -5.86 28.10 17.70
N TYR A 121 -5.84 26.77 17.72
CA TYR A 121 -6.97 25.98 17.19
C TYR A 121 -8.18 25.95 18.15
N ASP A 122 -8.00 26.40 19.39
CA ASP A 122 -9.05 26.63 20.38
C ASP A 122 -9.77 27.97 20.24
N VAL A 123 -9.22 28.92 19.47
CA VAL A 123 -9.73 30.29 19.37
C VAL A 123 -9.91 30.81 17.95
N ALA A 124 -9.14 30.31 16.98
CA ALA A 124 -9.25 30.71 15.57
C ALA A 124 -10.34 29.93 14.83
N ASN A 125 -10.86 30.51 13.76
CA ASN A 125 -11.86 29.87 12.92
C ASN A 125 -11.26 28.65 12.19
N ILE A 126 -11.93 27.50 12.29
CA ILE A 126 -11.46 26.24 11.69
C ILE A 126 -11.37 26.31 10.17
N HIS A 127 -12.27 27.04 9.50
CA HIS A 127 -12.27 27.18 8.05
C HIS A 127 -11.07 27.99 7.58
N ASP A 128 -10.69 29.03 8.34
CA ASP A 128 -9.48 29.80 8.09
C ASP A 128 -8.24 28.92 8.23
N ILE A 129 -8.15 28.13 9.31
CA ILE A 129 -7.05 27.16 9.53
C ILE A 129 -6.92 26.19 8.34
N LEU A 130 -8.03 25.59 7.89
CA LEU A 130 -8.04 24.68 6.75
C LEU A 130 -7.67 25.39 5.44
N SER A 131 -8.06 26.66 5.27
CA SER A 131 -7.68 27.48 4.13
C SER A 131 -6.16 27.73 4.09
N TYR A 132 -5.54 27.99 5.25
CA TYR A 132 -4.10 28.19 5.35
C TYR A 132 -3.32 26.93 4.97
N TYR A 133 -3.74 25.77 5.49
CA TYR A 133 -3.17 24.49 5.06
C TYR A 133 -3.30 24.27 3.55
N ARG A 134 -4.46 24.60 2.97
CA ARG A 134 -4.69 24.44 1.53
C ARG A 134 -3.74 25.33 0.71
N ILE A 135 -3.57 26.59 1.12
CA ILE A 135 -2.69 27.54 0.44
C ILE A 135 -1.23 27.10 0.56
N ILE A 136 -0.77 26.68 1.74
CA ILE A 136 0.58 26.16 1.94
C ILE A 136 0.83 24.93 1.07
N TYR A 137 -0.11 23.97 1.09
CA TYR A 137 -0.03 22.76 0.28
C TYR A 137 0.05 23.08 -1.22
N GLN A 138 -0.85 23.93 -1.72
CA GLN A 138 -0.87 24.35 -3.12
C GLN A 138 0.40 25.09 -3.51
N THR A 139 0.92 25.95 -2.62
CA THR A 139 2.20 26.65 -2.85
C THR A 139 3.34 25.67 -3.06
N ALA A 140 3.43 24.62 -2.23
CA ALA A 140 4.42 23.57 -2.36
C ALA A 140 4.25 22.77 -3.66
N THR A 141 3.03 22.30 -3.95
CA THR A 141 2.77 21.43 -5.11
C THR A 141 2.86 22.17 -6.43
N ASN A 142 2.48 23.45 -6.48
CA ASN A 142 2.63 24.30 -7.67
C ASN A 142 4.11 24.57 -7.99
N ALA A 143 4.98 24.52 -6.98
CA ALA A 143 6.44 24.54 -7.16
C ALA A 143 7.02 23.14 -7.51
N GLY A 144 6.15 22.16 -7.81
CA GLY A 144 6.52 20.80 -8.20
C GLY A 144 7.03 19.93 -7.04
N LYS A 145 6.79 20.32 -5.79
CA LYS A 145 7.31 19.61 -4.61
C LYS A 145 6.28 18.64 -4.04
N LYS A 146 6.75 17.51 -3.49
CA LYS A 146 5.88 16.66 -2.67
C LYS A 146 5.64 17.35 -1.34
N CYS A 147 4.37 17.40 -0.93
CA CYS A 147 3.98 18.05 0.31
C CYS A 147 3.12 17.09 1.13
N PHE A 148 3.46 16.94 2.41
CA PHE A 148 2.69 16.16 3.36
C PHE A 148 2.18 17.05 4.50
N ILE A 149 0.89 16.93 4.81
CA ILE A 149 0.24 17.66 5.89
C ILE A 149 0.02 16.70 7.06
N THR A 150 0.57 16.99 8.23
CA THR A 150 0.23 16.20 9.43
C THR A 150 -1.16 16.61 9.92
N THR A 151 -1.90 15.70 10.54
CA THR A 151 -3.10 16.08 11.30
C THR A 151 -2.73 16.96 12.50
N THR A 152 -3.75 17.45 13.18
CA THR A 152 -3.62 17.95 14.54
C THR A 152 -3.10 16.86 15.49
N GLN A 153 -2.70 17.26 16.69
CA GLN A 153 -2.35 16.38 17.81
C GLN A 153 -3.27 16.64 19.00
N PRO A 154 -3.54 15.63 19.84
CA PRO A 154 -4.31 15.82 21.07
C PRO A 154 -3.63 16.84 22.00
N ARG A 155 -4.44 17.64 22.69
CA ARG A 155 -3.96 18.68 23.62
C ARG A 155 -5.01 18.92 24.70
N ALA A 156 -4.55 19.27 25.90
CA ALA A 156 -5.36 19.61 27.06
C ALA A 156 -6.03 21.00 26.93
N PHE A 157 -6.70 21.26 25.81
CA PHE A 157 -7.61 22.40 25.66
C PHE A 157 -8.91 22.19 26.42
N ASN A 158 -9.76 23.22 26.48
CA ASN A 158 -11.15 23.06 26.90
C ASN A 158 -11.93 22.16 25.90
N ALA A 159 -13.17 21.78 26.25
CA ALA A 159 -13.96 20.85 25.43
C ALA A 159 -14.17 21.34 23.99
N VAL A 160 -14.39 22.64 23.78
CA VAL A 160 -14.56 23.25 22.45
C VAL A 160 -13.27 23.15 21.64
N GLY A 161 -12.13 23.53 22.24
CA GLY A 161 -10.84 23.43 21.56
C GLY A 161 -10.47 21.98 21.19
N ARG A 162 -10.81 21.00 22.03
CA ARG A 162 -10.60 19.58 21.70
C ARG A 162 -11.51 19.10 20.57
N ALA A 163 -12.77 19.54 20.53
CA ALA A 163 -13.67 19.27 19.42
C ALA A 163 -13.12 19.85 18.10
N ASN A 164 -12.61 21.09 18.12
CA ASN A 164 -11.97 21.70 16.95
C ASN A 164 -10.75 20.90 16.48
N LEU A 165 -9.92 20.39 17.39
CA LEU A 165 -8.77 19.57 17.02
C LEU A 165 -9.19 18.27 16.31
N ILE A 166 -10.26 17.61 16.78
CA ILE A 166 -10.80 16.39 16.17
C ILE A 166 -11.35 16.70 14.78
N GLU A 167 -12.13 17.78 14.64
CA GLU A 167 -12.70 18.17 13.34
C GLU A 167 -11.61 18.52 12.32
N LEU A 168 -10.57 19.26 12.73
CA LEU A 168 -9.42 19.57 11.90
C LEU A 168 -8.64 18.31 11.51
N LYS A 169 -8.47 17.34 12.42
CA LYS A 169 -7.85 16.04 12.12
C LYS A 169 -8.61 15.33 11.01
N ASP A 170 -9.91 15.14 11.18
CA ASP A 170 -10.76 14.44 10.21
C ASP A 170 -10.76 15.16 8.86
N SER A 171 -10.84 16.49 8.88
CA SER A 171 -10.78 17.32 7.67
C SER A 171 -9.45 17.22 6.94
N ILE A 172 -8.32 17.18 7.65
CA ILE A 172 -6.98 17.00 7.06
C ILE A 172 -6.85 15.60 6.43
N LEU A 173 -7.29 14.55 7.13
CA LEU A 173 -7.26 13.19 6.58
C LEU A 173 -8.10 13.08 5.30
N LEU A 174 -9.31 13.64 5.31
CA LEU A 174 -10.19 13.66 4.16
C LEU A 174 -9.60 14.48 3.00
N GLN A 175 -9.09 15.67 3.27
CA GLN A 175 -8.65 16.60 2.22
C GLN A 175 -7.35 16.17 1.53
N TYR A 176 -6.39 15.59 2.28
CA TYR A 176 -5.06 15.30 1.74
C TYR A 176 -4.80 13.80 1.52
N GLY A 177 -5.67 12.89 1.99
CA GLY A 177 -5.61 11.46 1.69
C GLY A 177 -4.21 10.85 1.89
N ILE A 178 -3.61 10.33 0.81
CA ILE A 178 -2.26 9.75 0.86
C ILE A 178 -1.18 10.75 1.32
N ASN A 179 -1.41 12.04 1.10
CA ASN A 179 -0.53 13.13 1.52
C ASN A 179 -0.83 13.65 2.94
N ALA A 180 -1.81 13.08 3.66
CA ALA A 180 -2.03 13.35 5.08
C ALA A 180 -1.22 12.39 5.96
N ILE A 181 -0.56 12.87 7.02
CA ILE A 181 0.13 12.03 8.00
C ILE A 181 -0.63 12.09 9.33
N ASN A 182 -1.16 10.95 9.77
CA ASN A 182 -1.99 10.88 10.97
C ASN A 182 -1.15 11.00 12.24
N PHE A 183 -1.19 12.14 12.92
CA PHE A 183 -0.50 12.40 14.19
C PHE A 183 -1.46 12.34 15.40
N TRP A 184 -2.61 11.69 15.24
CA TRP A 184 -3.69 11.65 16.23
C TRP A 184 -4.00 10.24 16.74
N ASP A 185 -4.27 9.31 15.83
CA ASP A 185 -4.80 7.99 16.19
C ASP A 185 -3.86 7.28 17.15
N ASN A 186 -4.41 6.53 18.11
CA ASN A 186 -3.67 5.82 19.15
C ASN A 186 -2.76 6.71 20.02
N LEU A 187 -2.82 8.05 19.90
CA LEU A 187 -2.12 9.01 20.77
C LEU A 187 -3.12 9.85 21.57
N ALA A 188 -4.37 9.91 21.11
CA ALA A 188 -5.48 10.63 21.73
C ALA A 188 -6.45 9.68 22.44
N GLN A 189 -6.96 10.13 23.59
CA GLN A 189 -8.18 9.62 24.20
C GLN A 189 -9.41 10.03 23.37
N PRO A 190 -10.56 9.36 23.52
CA PRO A 190 -11.79 9.71 22.78
C PRO A 190 -12.24 11.16 22.95
N ASP A 191 -11.91 11.78 24.09
CA ASP A 191 -12.25 13.17 24.41
C ASP A 191 -11.20 14.19 23.94
N GLY A 192 -10.15 13.75 23.23
CA GLY A 192 -9.11 14.59 22.65
C GLY A 192 -7.93 14.91 23.56
N TYR A 193 -7.88 14.37 24.79
CA TYR A 193 -6.67 14.44 25.61
C TYR A 193 -5.56 13.52 25.08
N ILE A 194 -4.32 13.85 25.41
CA ILE A 194 -3.19 12.97 25.16
C ILE A 194 -3.32 11.76 26.08
N ILE A 195 -3.16 10.54 25.56
CA ILE A 195 -3.09 9.33 26.40
C ILE A 195 -1.92 9.50 27.39
N PRO A 196 -2.07 9.21 28.69
CA PRO A 196 -1.07 9.51 29.71
C PRO A 196 0.36 9.03 29.39
N GLN A 197 0.52 7.84 28.79
CA GLN A 197 1.84 7.31 28.39
C GLN A 197 2.57 8.14 27.32
N TYR A 198 1.82 8.94 26.57
CA TYR A 198 2.30 9.77 25.47
C TYR A 198 2.39 11.25 25.84
N ASN A 199 1.98 11.64 27.05
CA ASN A 199 2.03 13.02 27.53
C ASN A 199 3.33 13.29 28.29
N GLN A 200 4.05 14.36 27.98
CA GLN A 200 5.23 14.79 28.77
C GLN A 200 4.87 15.33 30.16
N GLY A 201 3.57 15.46 30.46
CA GLY A 201 3.05 15.96 31.73
C GLY A 201 2.53 17.40 31.66
N ASP A 202 2.70 18.07 30.53
CA ASP A 202 2.23 19.45 30.29
C ASP A 202 0.92 19.53 29.49
N GLY A 203 0.38 18.37 29.09
CA GLY A 203 -0.87 18.29 28.32
C GLY A 203 -0.76 18.82 26.90
N THR A 204 0.43 19.07 26.38
CA THR A 204 0.67 19.64 25.04
C THR A 204 1.70 18.84 24.25
N HIS A 205 2.82 18.47 24.86
CA HIS A 205 3.94 17.86 24.17
C HIS A 205 3.97 16.34 24.35
N LEU A 206 4.40 15.66 23.28
CA LEU A 206 4.40 14.21 23.18
C LEU A 206 5.73 13.61 23.67
N THR A 207 5.68 12.46 24.34
CA THR A 207 6.89 11.77 24.83
C THR A 207 7.72 11.17 23.69
N SER A 208 8.94 10.70 24.00
CA SER A 208 9.79 9.94 23.07
C SER A 208 9.06 8.73 22.45
N ALA A 209 8.24 8.02 23.24
CA ALA A 209 7.45 6.87 22.76
C ALA A 209 6.39 7.28 21.72
N ALA A 210 5.77 8.45 21.89
CA ALA A 210 4.87 8.99 20.90
C ALA A 210 5.63 9.46 19.64
N HIS A 211 6.79 10.12 19.79
CA HIS A 211 7.63 10.51 18.65
C HIS A 211 8.13 9.30 17.83
N ASP A 212 8.32 8.14 18.46
CA ASP A 212 8.57 6.88 17.73
C ASP A 212 7.39 6.53 16.83
N THR A 213 6.18 6.54 17.38
CA THR A 213 4.93 6.34 16.62
C THR A 213 4.79 7.34 15.46
N LEU A 214 5.06 8.63 15.71
CA LEU A 214 5.03 9.65 14.66
C LEU A 214 6.04 9.35 13.54
N SER A 215 7.26 8.93 13.90
CA SER A 215 8.32 8.64 12.92
C SER A 215 7.95 7.48 12.01
N LEU A 216 7.37 6.40 12.56
CA LEU A 216 6.90 5.25 11.78
C LEU A 216 5.83 5.65 10.76
N ARG A 217 4.94 6.59 11.12
CA ARG A 217 3.89 7.07 10.21
C ARG A 217 4.44 7.93 9.09
N VAL A 218 5.49 8.72 9.35
CA VAL A 218 6.20 9.46 8.30
C VAL A 218 6.95 8.51 7.38
N ILE A 219 7.66 7.52 7.93
CA ILE A 219 8.40 6.50 7.15
C ILE A 219 7.45 5.71 6.24
N ALA A 220 6.27 5.34 6.74
CA ALA A 220 5.25 4.63 5.97
C ALA A 220 4.72 5.41 4.75
N LYS A 221 4.96 6.74 4.68
CA LYS A 221 4.64 7.53 3.48
C LYS A 221 5.63 7.34 2.33
N ASN A 222 6.77 6.71 2.59
CA ASN A 222 7.82 6.48 1.60
C ASN A 222 8.15 7.75 0.80
N MET A 223 8.27 8.88 1.50
CA MET A 223 8.15 10.22 0.92
C MET A 223 9.20 10.57 -0.15
N PHE A 224 10.36 9.93 -0.10
CA PHE A 224 11.42 10.14 -1.10
C PHE A 224 11.30 9.23 -2.33
N SER A 225 10.46 8.19 -2.29
CA SER A 225 10.25 7.30 -3.44
C SER A 225 9.51 8.02 -4.58
N SER A 226 9.92 7.82 -5.83
CA SER A 226 9.32 8.44 -7.02
C SER A 226 7.91 7.88 -7.29
N GLY A 227 6.87 8.44 -6.64
CA GLY A 227 5.46 8.03 -6.81
C GLY A 227 5.18 6.59 -6.42
N CYS A 228 3.96 6.09 -6.62
CA CYS A 228 3.66 4.65 -6.44
C CYS A 228 4.06 3.83 -7.67
N GLY A 229 4.29 4.42 -8.85
CA GLY A 229 4.70 3.66 -10.02
C GLY A 229 6.14 3.14 -9.88
N ASN A 230 6.35 1.85 -10.11
CA ASN A 230 7.69 1.27 -10.21
C ASN A 230 7.71 0.30 -11.39
N ARG A 231 8.80 0.30 -12.16
CA ARG A 231 8.93 -0.54 -13.35
C ARG A 231 10.29 -1.19 -13.40
N THR A 232 10.34 -2.34 -14.07
CA THR A 232 11.60 -3.05 -14.29
C THR A 232 12.47 -2.28 -15.28
N VAL A 233 13.76 -2.12 -15.01
CA VAL A 233 14.76 -1.57 -15.94
C VAL A 233 15.63 -2.65 -16.59
N LYS A 234 15.55 -3.88 -16.09
CA LYS A 234 16.19 -5.07 -16.65
C LYS A 234 15.45 -6.35 -16.22
N THR A 235 15.77 -7.45 -16.89
CA THR A 235 15.51 -8.82 -16.41
C THR A 235 16.29 -9.07 -15.12
N GLY A 236 15.68 -9.74 -14.14
CA GLY A 236 16.36 -9.99 -12.87
C GLY A 236 15.49 -10.62 -11.77
N ALA A 237 16.08 -10.75 -10.59
CA ALA A 237 15.39 -11.20 -9.40
C ALA A 237 14.50 -10.09 -8.82
N TRP A 238 13.38 -10.48 -8.21
CA TRP A 238 12.48 -9.53 -7.55
C TRP A 238 13.17 -8.75 -6.43
N ASN A 239 14.00 -9.42 -5.63
CA ASN A 239 14.67 -8.79 -4.48
C ASN A 239 15.96 -8.01 -4.83
N ASP A 240 16.31 -7.88 -6.11
CA ASP A 240 17.45 -7.06 -6.56
C ASP A 240 16.98 -5.61 -6.77
N PRO A 241 17.43 -4.63 -5.95
CA PRO A 241 17.04 -3.23 -6.11
C PRO A 241 17.35 -2.67 -7.51
N THR A 242 18.38 -3.18 -8.19
CA THR A 242 18.82 -2.71 -9.51
C THR A 242 17.93 -3.21 -10.65
N THR A 243 17.04 -4.18 -10.39
CA THR A 243 15.99 -4.60 -11.33
C THR A 243 14.95 -3.50 -11.55
N TRP A 244 14.80 -2.59 -10.58
CA TRP A 244 13.70 -1.65 -10.49
C TRP A 244 14.15 -0.21 -10.77
N GLU A 245 13.32 0.56 -11.46
CA GLU A 245 13.60 1.96 -11.79
C GLU A 245 13.85 2.82 -10.54
N LYS A 246 13.19 2.48 -9.43
CA LYS A 246 13.39 3.15 -8.14
C LYS A 246 14.73 2.85 -7.48
N GLY A 247 15.50 1.89 -7.99
CA GLY A 247 16.70 1.39 -7.32
C GLY A 247 16.41 0.76 -5.95
N GLN A 248 15.18 0.26 -5.75
CA GLN A 248 14.67 -0.29 -4.50
C GLN A 248 13.74 -1.49 -4.80
N VAL A 249 13.72 -2.47 -3.89
CA VAL A 249 12.81 -3.63 -3.98
C VAL A 249 11.35 -3.15 -3.81
N PRO A 250 10.40 -3.66 -4.61
CA PRO A 250 8.99 -3.33 -4.50
C PRO A 250 8.41 -3.45 -3.10
N ALA A 251 7.65 -2.43 -2.70
CA ALA A 251 6.96 -2.35 -1.42
C ALA A 251 5.45 -2.07 -1.58
N ASN A 252 4.74 -2.00 -0.46
CA ASN A 252 3.26 -1.98 -0.39
C ASN A 252 2.58 -0.85 -1.17
N CYS A 253 3.23 0.30 -1.37
CA CYS A 253 2.69 1.38 -2.20
C CYS A 253 2.84 1.13 -3.70
N ASP A 254 3.71 0.21 -4.11
CA ASP A 254 4.15 0.14 -5.49
C ASP A 254 3.12 -0.46 -6.44
N SER A 255 2.84 0.25 -7.53
CA SER A 255 2.16 -0.22 -8.71
C SER A 255 3.21 -0.67 -9.72
N ILE A 256 3.38 -1.98 -9.84
CA ILE A 256 4.46 -2.61 -10.58
C ILE A 256 4.09 -2.76 -12.05
N THR A 257 4.98 -2.31 -12.94
CA THR A 257 4.94 -2.64 -14.37
C THR A 257 6.20 -3.38 -14.78
N ILE A 258 6.06 -4.64 -15.18
CA ILE A 258 7.15 -5.38 -15.83
C ILE A 258 7.16 -4.98 -17.30
N GLN A 259 8.26 -4.35 -17.73
CA GLN A 259 8.43 -3.80 -19.06
C GLN A 259 8.59 -4.91 -20.10
N ALA A 260 8.18 -4.60 -21.34
CA ALA A 260 8.31 -5.53 -22.47
C ALA A 260 9.74 -6.08 -22.59
N GLY A 261 9.86 -7.37 -22.88
CA GLY A 261 11.13 -8.07 -22.98
C GLY A 261 11.83 -8.40 -21.65
N HIS A 262 11.35 -7.91 -20.50
CA HIS A 262 11.93 -8.24 -19.21
C HIS A 262 11.29 -9.49 -18.60
N THR A 263 12.12 -10.31 -17.95
CA THR A 263 11.68 -11.46 -17.16
C THR A 263 12.04 -11.28 -15.70
N ILE A 264 11.08 -11.45 -14.80
CA ILE A 264 11.29 -11.34 -13.35
C ILE A 264 11.11 -12.69 -12.67
N THR A 265 12.08 -13.08 -11.86
CA THR A 265 11.98 -14.25 -10.98
C THR A 265 11.67 -13.80 -9.56
N VAL A 266 10.55 -14.26 -9.01
CA VAL A 266 10.17 -13.99 -7.62
C VAL A 266 10.92 -14.93 -6.70
N ASN A 267 11.83 -14.36 -5.90
CA ASN A 267 12.68 -15.05 -4.93
C ASN A 267 12.53 -14.53 -3.50
N SER A 268 11.62 -13.58 -3.27
CA SER A 268 11.27 -13.05 -1.94
C SER A 268 9.79 -12.69 -1.90
N SER A 269 9.20 -12.72 -0.70
CA SER A 269 7.84 -12.23 -0.51
C SER A 269 7.78 -10.71 -0.54
N ALA A 270 6.67 -10.17 -1.05
CA ALA A 270 6.41 -8.73 -1.06
C ALA A 270 4.90 -8.46 -1.12
N THR A 271 4.49 -7.31 -0.61
CA THR A 271 3.16 -6.75 -0.84
C THR A 271 3.31 -5.54 -1.77
N ILE A 272 2.44 -5.42 -2.77
CA ILE A 272 2.40 -4.33 -3.75
C ILE A 272 0.95 -3.88 -3.97
N SER A 273 0.73 -2.72 -4.59
CA SER A 273 -0.60 -2.19 -4.86
C SER A 273 -1.24 -2.75 -6.13
N SER A 274 -0.48 -2.91 -7.21
CA SER A 274 -0.95 -3.50 -8.47
C SER A 274 0.19 -4.13 -9.24
N LEU A 275 -0.13 -5.04 -10.16
CA LEU A 275 0.85 -5.67 -11.05
C LEU A 275 0.35 -5.65 -12.49
N ARG A 276 1.17 -5.11 -13.39
CA ARG A 276 0.99 -5.22 -14.84
C ARG A 276 2.21 -5.87 -15.48
N ILE A 277 1.97 -6.87 -16.30
CA ILE A 277 3.00 -7.58 -17.08
C ILE A 277 2.76 -7.22 -18.54
N LEU A 278 3.61 -6.38 -19.14
CA LEU A 278 3.42 -5.95 -20.52
C LEU A 278 3.63 -7.10 -21.52
N SER A 279 3.18 -6.91 -22.76
CA SER A 279 3.42 -7.88 -23.84
C SER A 279 4.90 -8.21 -23.96
N THR A 280 5.23 -9.48 -24.20
CA THR A 280 6.60 -10.06 -24.20
C THR A 280 7.35 -10.05 -22.87
N ALA A 281 6.79 -9.45 -21.81
CA ALA A 281 7.35 -9.52 -20.47
C ALA A 281 6.93 -10.81 -19.78
N ALA A 282 7.67 -11.24 -18.76
CA ALA A 282 7.35 -12.43 -17.98
C ALA A 282 7.59 -12.23 -16.48
N ILE A 283 6.77 -12.88 -15.66
CA ILE A 283 7.05 -13.11 -14.24
C ILE A 283 6.92 -14.60 -13.92
N ALA A 284 7.86 -15.11 -13.13
CA ALA A 284 7.88 -16.48 -12.66
C ALA A 284 7.92 -16.52 -11.12
N ILE A 285 6.93 -17.19 -10.51
CA ILE A 285 6.88 -17.48 -9.07
C ILE A 285 7.21 -18.96 -8.88
N SER A 286 8.42 -19.23 -8.39
CA SER A 286 8.97 -20.59 -8.29
C SER A 286 9.59 -20.93 -6.93
N GLY A 287 9.71 -19.96 -6.03
CA GLY A 287 10.23 -20.19 -4.68
C GLY A 287 9.17 -20.70 -3.71
N ALA A 288 9.40 -21.88 -3.11
CA ALA A 288 8.55 -22.38 -2.04
C ALA A 288 8.50 -21.37 -0.87
N GLY A 289 7.30 -21.14 -0.32
CA GLY A 289 7.09 -20.18 0.78
C GLY A 289 7.13 -18.69 0.38
N THR A 290 7.43 -18.36 -0.88
CA THR A 290 7.34 -16.97 -1.36
C THR A 290 5.89 -16.59 -1.61
N THR A 291 5.51 -15.36 -1.22
CA THR A 291 4.18 -14.80 -1.48
C THR A 291 4.32 -13.40 -2.07
N ILE A 292 3.76 -13.21 -3.27
CA ILE A 292 3.47 -11.86 -3.76
C ILE A 292 2.01 -11.57 -3.45
N GLU A 293 1.78 -10.54 -2.63
CA GLU A 293 0.47 -10.04 -2.31
C GLU A 293 0.20 -8.76 -3.10
N VAL A 294 -0.93 -8.71 -3.81
CA VAL A 294 -1.37 -7.56 -4.60
C VAL A 294 -2.63 -6.99 -3.96
N GLY A 295 -2.49 -5.79 -3.40
CA GLY A 295 -3.53 -5.06 -2.68
C GLY A 295 -3.38 -5.11 -1.16
N ALA A 296 -3.84 -4.05 -0.49
CA ALA A 296 -3.74 -3.89 0.96
C ALA A 296 -4.90 -4.56 1.71
N ALA A 297 -4.74 -4.79 3.01
CA ALA A 297 -5.79 -5.40 3.84
C ALA A 297 -7.04 -4.53 3.85
N GLY A 298 -8.22 -5.16 3.79
CA GLY A 298 -9.51 -4.47 3.70
C GLY A 298 -9.83 -3.86 2.33
N THR A 299 -8.98 -4.10 1.32
CA THR A 299 -9.29 -3.79 -0.09
C THR A 299 -9.56 -5.09 -0.85
N GLY A 300 -10.35 -5.01 -1.92
CA GLY A 300 -10.71 -6.13 -2.78
C GLY A 300 -10.88 -5.67 -4.23
N ASN A 301 -10.19 -4.61 -4.65
CA ASN A 301 -10.31 -3.99 -5.98
C ASN A 301 -8.97 -3.75 -6.68
N SER A 302 -7.90 -4.40 -6.22
CA SER A 302 -6.58 -4.34 -6.86
C SER A 302 -6.54 -5.18 -8.14
N ASN A 303 -5.59 -4.89 -9.03
CA ASN A 303 -5.53 -5.52 -10.34
C ASN A 303 -4.17 -6.20 -10.58
N VAL A 304 -4.25 -7.43 -11.07
CA VAL A 304 -3.17 -8.12 -11.78
C VAL A 304 -3.56 -8.21 -13.26
N ILE A 305 -2.86 -7.50 -14.13
CA ILE A 305 -3.11 -7.47 -15.58
C ILE A 305 -1.95 -8.14 -16.31
N VAL A 306 -2.25 -9.15 -17.11
CA VAL A 306 -1.25 -9.96 -17.83
C VAL A 306 -1.43 -9.76 -19.34
N ASP A 307 -0.62 -8.88 -19.92
CA ASP A 307 -0.44 -8.75 -21.37
C ASP A 307 0.70 -9.67 -21.89
N GLY A 308 1.60 -10.12 -20.99
CA GLY A 308 2.79 -10.95 -21.28
C GLY A 308 2.68 -12.41 -20.83
N SER A 309 3.51 -12.83 -19.87
CA SER A 309 3.52 -14.21 -19.34
C SER A 309 3.51 -14.25 -17.81
N LEU A 310 2.59 -15.03 -17.24
CA LEU A 310 2.56 -15.35 -15.81
C LEU A 310 2.78 -16.85 -15.62
N SER A 311 3.84 -17.23 -14.91
CA SER A 311 4.10 -18.63 -14.53
C SER A 311 4.24 -18.80 -13.02
N ILE A 312 3.59 -19.83 -12.48
CA ILE A 312 3.65 -20.20 -11.07
C ILE A 312 3.86 -21.71 -10.99
N SER A 313 5.02 -22.11 -10.49
CA SER A 313 5.38 -23.51 -10.25
C SER A 313 5.51 -23.85 -8.77
N SER A 314 5.66 -22.83 -7.93
CA SER A 314 5.62 -22.92 -6.46
C SER A 314 5.27 -21.54 -5.87
N GLY A 315 5.20 -21.44 -4.55
CA GLY A 315 4.87 -20.17 -3.87
C GLY A 315 3.40 -19.77 -4.06
N LYS A 316 3.12 -18.49 -3.82
CA LYS A 316 1.75 -17.95 -3.77
C LYS A 316 1.66 -16.58 -4.44
N LEU A 317 0.63 -16.40 -5.26
CA LEU A 317 0.13 -15.08 -5.68
C LEU A 317 -1.19 -14.82 -4.96
N LEU A 318 -1.19 -13.94 -3.97
CA LEU A 318 -2.40 -13.49 -3.27
C LEU A 318 -2.88 -12.18 -3.88
N ILE A 319 -4.16 -12.10 -4.26
CA ILE A 319 -4.73 -10.96 -4.97
C ILE A 319 -5.97 -10.49 -4.21
N ARG A 320 -5.89 -9.30 -3.62
CA ARG A 320 -7.01 -8.58 -3.03
C ARG A 320 -7.74 -7.79 -4.12
N GLY A 321 -8.34 -8.52 -5.06
CA GLY A 321 -9.02 -7.96 -6.23
C GLY A 321 -9.22 -8.98 -7.35
N ARG A 322 -8.64 -8.71 -8.53
CA ARG A 322 -8.83 -9.55 -9.71
C ARG A 322 -7.55 -9.81 -10.51
N LEU A 323 -7.58 -10.90 -11.27
CA LEU A 323 -6.63 -11.22 -12.31
C LEU A 323 -7.33 -11.17 -13.68
N GLU A 324 -6.72 -10.45 -14.62
CA GLU A 324 -7.14 -10.45 -16.02
C GLU A 324 -5.95 -10.72 -16.93
N GLN A 325 -6.06 -11.78 -17.73
CA GLN A 325 -5.12 -12.15 -18.76
C GLN A 325 -5.68 -11.75 -20.13
N LYS A 326 -4.92 -10.95 -20.88
CA LYS A 326 -5.34 -10.34 -22.15
C LYS A 326 -5.07 -11.26 -23.34
N THR A 327 -5.74 -11.02 -24.46
CA THR A 327 -5.56 -11.81 -25.68
C THR A 327 -4.08 -11.87 -26.10
N GLY A 328 -3.60 -13.06 -26.48
CA GLY A 328 -2.23 -13.28 -26.94
C GLY A 328 -1.15 -13.45 -25.85
N SER A 329 -1.50 -13.29 -24.58
CA SER A 329 -0.61 -13.54 -23.44
C SER A 329 -0.56 -15.03 -23.06
N SER A 330 0.34 -15.41 -22.14
CA SER A 330 0.55 -16.79 -21.69
C SER A 330 0.35 -16.98 -20.19
N PHE A 331 -0.32 -18.08 -19.81
CA PHE A 331 -0.58 -18.44 -18.41
C PHE A 331 -0.10 -19.86 -18.11
N SER A 332 0.62 -20.04 -17.00
CA SER A 332 1.03 -21.34 -16.50
C SER A 332 0.90 -21.45 -14.98
N LEU A 333 0.09 -22.39 -14.49
CA LEU A 333 -0.01 -22.78 -13.09
C LEU A 333 0.24 -24.29 -13.02
N THR A 334 1.42 -24.67 -12.55
CA THR A 334 1.89 -26.08 -12.48
C THR A 334 2.11 -26.55 -11.05
N GLY A 335 2.17 -25.63 -10.10
CA GLY A 335 2.27 -25.85 -8.66
C GLY A 335 2.05 -24.54 -7.91
N GLY A 336 2.16 -24.55 -6.58
CA GLY A 336 1.87 -23.35 -5.77
C GLY A 336 0.39 -22.96 -5.79
N SER A 337 0.08 -21.68 -5.51
CA SER A 337 -1.30 -21.19 -5.54
C SER A 337 -1.49 -19.76 -6.03
N ILE A 338 -2.66 -19.52 -6.63
CA ILE A 338 -3.26 -18.20 -6.80
C ILE A 338 -4.45 -18.13 -5.85
N VAL A 339 -4.50 -17.11 -5.00
CA VAL A 339 -5.61 -16.88 -4.06
C VAL A 339 -6.20 -15.51 -4.38
N ILE A 340 -7.50 -15.45 -4.66
CA ILE A 340 -8.19 -14.22 -5.05
C ILE A 340 -9.29 -13.91 -4.03
N ASP A 341 -9.27 -12.68 -3.54
CA ASP A 341 -10.34 -12.10 -2.74
C ASP A 341 -10.69 -10.73 -3.31
N GLY A 342 -11.75 -10.71 -4.13
CA GLY A 342 -12.27 -9.49 -4.72
C GLY A 342 -13.52 -8.96 -4.05
N ASN A 343 -13.90 -9.48 -2.87
CA ASN A 343 -15.13 -9.11 -2.21
C ASN A 343 -14.92 -8.84 -0.71
N THR A 344 -15.02 -7.57 -0.32
CA THR A 344 -14.93 -7.16 1.08
C THR A 344 -16.31 -6.92 1.73
N GLY A 345 -17.40 -7.27 1.06
CA GLY A 345 -18.79 -7.00 1.49
C GLY A 345 -19.28 -5.57 1.18
N SER A 346 -18.47 -4.72 0.55
CA SER A 346 -18.83 -3.34 0.20
C SER A 346 -18.47 -3.01 -1.24
N SER A 347 -19.37 -2.37 -1.98
CA SER A 347 -19.17 -2.02 -3.40
C SER A 347 -18.06 -1.00 -3.64
N SER A 348 -17.71 -0.18 -2.65
CA SER A 348 -16.62 0.80 -2.77
C SER A 348 -15.23 0.19 -2.73
N THR A 349 -15.11 -1.00 -2.15
CA THR A 349 -13.82 -1.66 -1.88
C THR A 349 -13.70 -3.03 -2.55
N SER A 350 -14.77 -3.58 -3.11
CA SER A 350 -14.79 -4.82 -3.89
C SER A 350 -14.57 -4.59 -5.39
N VAL A 351 -14.29 -5.67 -6.13
CA VAL A 351 -14.34 -5.69 -7.60
C VAL A 351 -15.75 -5.27 -8.06
N ALA A 352 -15.81 -4.39 -9.05
CA ALA A 352 -17.05 -3.82 -9.57
C ALA A 352 -18.02 -4.88 -10.14
N ASN A 353 -19.32 -4.60 -10.08
CA ASN A 353 -20.34 -5.45 -10.68
C ASN A 353 -20.13 -5.62 -12.19
N GLY A 354 -20.30 -6.85 -12.70
CA GLY A 354 -20.09 -7.18 -14.11
C GLY A 354 -18.63 -7.53 -14.45
N VAL A 355 -17.74 -7.53 -13.46
CA VAL A 355 -16.32 -7.85 -13.62
C VAL A 355 -16.00 -9.20 -12.98
N SER A 356 -15.30 -10.07 -13.71
CA SER A 356 -14.85 -11.37 -13.22
C SER A 356 -13.61 -11.27 -12.32
N LEU A 357 -13.52 -12.11 -11.30
CA LEU A 357 -12.38 -12.17 -10.38
C LEU A 357 -11.14 -12.80 -11.05
N PHE A 358 -11.34 -13.87 -11.82
CA PHE A 358 -10.34 -14.50 -12.67
C PHE A 358 -10.83 -14.52 -14.10
N LYS A 359 -10.15 -13.80 -14.99
CA LYS A 359 -10.50 -13.72 -16.41
C LYS A 359 -9.32 -14.11 -17.28
N ILE A 360 -9.54 -15.08 -18.16
CA ILE A 360 -8.61 -15.48 -19.21
C ILE A 360 -9.28 -15.22 -20.55
N ASP A 361 -8.82 -14.20 -21.28
CA ASP A 361 -9.18 -14.01 -22.70
C ASP A 361 -8.44 -15.02 -23.59
N ALA A 362 -8.63 -14.96 -24.92
CA ALA A 362 -7.98 -15.86 -25.89
C ALA A 362 -6.43 -15.83 -25.80
N ALA A 363 -5.88 -16.65 -24.92
CA ALA A 363 -4.46 -16.77 -24.62
C ALA A 363 -3.71 -17.40 -25.79
N SER A 364 -2.43 -17.03 -25.97
CA SER A 364 -1.54 -17.73 -26.90
C SER A 364 -1.11 -19.09 -26.36
N SER A 365 -1.04 -19.21 -25.04
CA SER A 365 -0.74 -20.45 -24.33
C SER A 365 -1.45 -20.45 -22.97
N PHE A 366 -2.16 -21.53 -22.66
CA PHE A 366 -2.79 -21.74 -21.37
C PHE A 366 -2.40 -23.12 -20.83
N SER A 367 -1.91 -23.16 -19.59
CA SER A 367 -1.57 -24.40 -18.90
C SER A 367 -1.92 -24.29 -17.42
N PHE A 368 -2.96 -24.98 -16.98
CA PHE A 368 -3.25 -25.17 -15.55
C PHE A 368 -3.22 -26.66 -15.26
N THR A 369 -2.02 -27.21 -15.07
CA THR A 369 -1.79 -28.66 -14.96
C THR A 369 -1.47 -29.12 -13.54
N GLY A 370 -1.41 -28.20 -12.58
CA GLY A 370 -1.16 -28.49 -11.16
C GLY A 370 -1.32 -27.22 -10.31
N GLY A 371 -1.21 -27.34 -8.98
CA GLY A 371 -1.40 -26.21 -8.07
C GLY A 371 -2.87 -25.85 -7.82
N THR A 372 -3.10 -24.75 -7.10
CA THR A 372 -4.43 -24.36 -6.63
C THR A 372 -4.82 -22.95 -7.08
N LEU A 373 -6.01 -22.80 -7.68
CA LEU A 373 -6.69 -21.52 -7.84
C LEU A 373 -7.80 -21.44 -6.78
N GLN A 374 -7.68 -20.48 -5.86
CA GLN A 374 -8.60 -20.30 -4.74
C GLN A 374 -9.32 -18.96 -4.81
N PHE A 375 -10.60 -18.94 -4.45
CA PHE A 375 -11.37 -17.71 -4.21
C PHE A 375 -11.85 -17.69 -2.77
N ILE A 376 -11.50 -16.66 -1.98
CA ILE A 376 -11.90 -16.59 -0.56
C ILE A 376 -13.41 -16.32 -0.46
N ASP A 377 -13.89 -15.35 -1.22
CA ASP A 377 -15.27 -14.88 -1.22
C ASP A 377 -15.87 -14.94 -2.64
N PRO A 378 -17.18 -15.19 -2.77
CA PRO A 378 -17.85 -15.03 -4.06
C PRO A 378 -17.72 -13.58 -4.56
N PRO A 379 -17.76 -13.33 -5.88
CA PRO A 379 -17.81 -11.96 -6.40
C PRO A 379 -18.95 -11.18 -5.75
N LEU A 380 -18.74 -9.91 -5.40
CA LEU A 380 -19.80 -9.15 -4.74
C LEU A 380 -21.02 -8.95 -5.65
N GLY A 381 -20.79 -8.62 -6.93
CA GLY A 381 -21.81 -8.15 -7.88
C GLY A 381 -22.62 -9.25 -8.58
N ALA A 382 -23.91 -8.96 -8.82
CA ALA A 382 -24.90 -9.89 -9.35
C ALA A 382 -24.62 -10.31 -10.80
N ASN A 383 -23.94 -9.46 -11.57
CA ASN A 383 -23.55 -9.71 -12.96
C ASN A 383 -22.09 -10.21 -13.08
N SER A 384 -21.39 -10.38 -11.96
CA SER A 384 -20.02 -10.88 -11.95
C SER A 384 -19.99 -12.42 -11.99
N VAL A 385 -18.81 -13.00 -12.22
CA VAL A 385 -18.54 -14.44 -12.08
C VAL A 385 -17.16 -14.62 -11.44
N ALA A 386 -16.96 -15.68 -10.66
CA ALA A 386 -15.64 -15.94 -10.09
C ALA A 386 -14.61 -16.23 -11.19
N ILE A 387 -14.99 -17.08 -12.13
CA ILE A 387 -14.17 -17.50 -13.27
C ILE A 387 -14.86 -17.13 -14.58
N ASN A 388 -14.07 -16.59 -15.49
CA ASN A 388 -14.37 -16.49 -16.92
C ASN A 388 -13.14 -17.00 -17.68
N CYS A 389 -13.14 -18.28 -18.06
CA CYS A 389 -12.02 -18.93 -18.71
C CYS A 389 -12.52 -19.97 -19.72
N PRO A 390 -12.14 -19.85 -21.01
CA PRO A 390 -12.56 -20.80 -22.04
C PRO A 390 -11.68 -22.06 -22.12
N PHE A 391 -10.64 -22.16 -21.28
CA PHE A 391 -9.68 -23.25 -21.30
C PHE A 391 -9.89 -24.21 -20.14
N ASP A 392 -9.81 -25.50 -20.43
CA ASP A 392 -9.92 -26.59 -19.45
C ASP A 392 -8.72 -26.64 -18.50
N PHE A 393 -8.95 -27.13 -17.29
CA PHE A 393 -7.92 -27.32 -16.28
C PHE A 393 -7.53 -28.80 -16.20
N GLY A 394 -6.23 -29.08 -16.10
CA GLY A 394 -5.69 -30.44 -16.08
C GLY A 394 -6.04 -31.21 -14.81
N ILE A 395 -5.98 -32.54 -14.87
CA ILE A 395 -6.45 -33.44 -13.80
C ILE A 395 -5.83 -33.18 -12.41
N ASN A 396 -4.57 -32.73 -12.36
CA ASN A 396 -3.87 -32.44 -11.09
C ASN A 396 -4.07 -30.99 -10.60
N SER A 397 -4.85 -30.17 -11.31
CA SER A 397 -5.21 -28.82 -10.85
C SER A 397 -6.28 -28.88 -9.77
N THR A 398 -6.30 -27.88 -8.88
CA THR A 398 -7.33 -27.74 -7.85
C THR A 398 -8.00 -26.38 -7.95
N LEU A 399 -9.33 -26.39 -8.08
CA LEU A 399 -10.17 -25.23 -7.88
C LEU A 399 -10.74 -25.26 -6.46
N HIS A 400 -10.52 -24.20 -5.69
CA HIS A 400 -10.95 -24.11 -4.30
C HIS A 400 -11.82 -22.87 -4.06
N PHE A 401 -13.08 -23.08 -3.68
CA PHE A 401 -14.02 -22.01 -3.37
C PHE A 401 -14.24 -21.90 -1.87
N GLY A 402 -13.90 -20.75 -1.31
CA GLY A 402 -13.83 -20.52 0.12
C GLY A 402 -12.46 -20.85 0.72
N ASP A 403 -12.37 -20.63 2.03
CA ASP A 403 -11.19 -20.88 2.85
C ASP A 403 -11.54 -21.53 4.19
N GLY A 404 -12.80 -21.92 4.39
CA GLY A 404 -13.29 -22.47 5.65
C GLY A 404 -13.41 -21.46 6.78
N ILE A 405 -13.20 -20.16 6.53
CA ILE A 405 -13.19 -19.11 7.56
C ILE A 405 -14.10 -17.91 7.20
N SER A 406 -14.00 -17.38 5.98
CA SER A 406 -14.71 -16.15 5.59
C SER A 406 -16.22 -16.34 5.52
N ILE A 407 -16.94 -15.34 6.01
CA ILE A 407 -18.41 -15.24 5.97
C ILE A 407 -18.87 -14.00 5.19
N THR A 408 -17.99 -13.37 4.40
CA THR A 408 -18.34 -12.14 3.68
C THR A 408 -19.50 -12.39 2.72
N PRO A 409 -20.59 -11.58 2.79
CA PRO A 409 -21.76 -11.79 1.96
C PRO A 409 -21.52 -11.41 0.50
N SER A 410 -22.32 -11.98 -0.40
CA SER A 410 -22.34 -11.62 -1.82
C SER A 410 -23.78 -11.39 -2.29
N ASN A 411 -23.98 -10.55 -3.32
CA ASN A 411 -25.26 -10.44 -4.02
C ASN A 411 -25.31 -11.27 -5.32
N ASN A 412 -24.27 -12.06 -5.59
CA ASN A 412 -24.19 -12.94 -6.74
C ASN A 412 -25.09 -14.17 -6.57
N ILE A 413 -26.12 -14.29 -7.40
CA ILE A 413 -27.10 -15.38 -7.31
C ILE A 413 -26.51 -16.78 -7.55
N ASN A 414 -25.32 -16.87 -8.14
CA ASN A 414 -24.63 -18.13 -8.40
C ASN A 414 -23.47 -18.37 -7.41
N GLY A 415 -23.26 -17.43 -6.47
CA GLY A 415 -22.11 -17.42 -5.57
C GLY A 415 -20.80 -17.54 -6.32
N PHE A 416 -20.06 -18.62 -6.08
CA PHE A 416 -18.78 -18.92 -6.72
C PHE A 416 -18.90 -19.41 -8.18
N GLY A 417 -20.10 -19.79 -8.63
CA GLY A 417 -20.33 -20.38 -9.95
C GLY A 417 -20.66 -19.37 -11.06
N GLY A 418 -21.55 -19.76 -11.97
CA GLY A 418 -21.98 -18.96 -13.12
C GLY A 418 -21.67 -19.60 -14.49
N THR A 419 -21.65 -18.76 -15.53
CA THR A 419 -21.56 -19.15 -16.96
C THR A 419 -20.13 -19.17 -17.54
N GLY A 420 -19.12 -18.77 -16.75
CA GLY A 420 -17.74 -18.61 -17.22
C GLY A 420 -16.77 -19.72 -16.79
N LEU A 421 -17.28 -20.79 -16.17
CA LEU A 421 -16.47 -21.95 -15.80
C LEU A 421 -15.99 -22.71 -17.05
N PRO A 422 -14.77 -23.29 -17.03
CA PRO A 422 -14.34 -24.25 -18.04
C PRO A 422 -15.27 -25.45 -18.11
N ALA A 423 -15.28 -26.14 -19.25
CA ALA A 423 -16.05 -27.37 -19.41
C ALA A 423 -15.48 -28.50 -18.56
N THR A 424 -14.15 -28.56 -18.45
CA THR A 424 -13.42 -29.60 -17.73
C THR A 424 -12.46 -29.00 -16.72
N ILE A 425 -12.47 -29.53 -15.49
CA ILE A 425 -11.50 -29.20 -14.44
C ILE A 425 -10.89 -30.46 -13.81
N GLY A 426 -9.79 -30.28 -13.08
CA GLY A 426 -9.16 -31.34 -12.28
C GLY A 426 -9.98 -31.67 -11.03
N ASN A 427 -9.66 -31.00 -9.93
CA ASN A 427 -10.30 -31.19 -8.63
C ASN A 427 -11.11 -29.95 -8.23
N LEU A 428 -12.19 -30.14 -7.48
CA LEU A 428 -13.02 -29.07 -6.93
C LEU A 428 -13.17 -29.24 -5.42
N ILE A 429 -12.87 -28.18 -4.67
CA ILE A 429 -13.12 -28.08 -3.24
C ILE A 429 -14.10 -26.92 -3.00
N LEU A 430 -15.19 -27.19 -2.31
CA LEU A 430 -16.09 -26.16 -1.78
C LEU A 430 -15.99 -26.12 -0.25
N ASP A 431 -15.50 -25.00 0.27
CA ASP A 431 -15.28 -24.76 1.70
C ASP A 431 -15.84 -23.38 2.10
N ALA A 432 -17.13 -23.18 1.85
CA ALA A 432 -17.76 -21.87 1.92
C ALA A 432 -18.31 -21.44 3.29
N VAL A 433 -18.04 -22.21 4.35
CA VAL A 433 -18.45 -22.00 5.75
C VAL A 433 -19.95 -22.06 5.98
N ILE A 434 -20.68 -21.10 5.43
CA ILE A 434 -22.12 -20.91 5.61
C ILE A 434 -22.88 -21.19 4.31
N LYS A 435 -24.16 -21.53 4.43
CA LYS A 435 -25.06 -21.79 3.28
C LYS A 435 -25.89 -20.57 2.87
N THR A 436 -25.83 -19.49 3.65
CA THR A 436 -26.56 -18.24 3.44
C THR A 436 -25.69 -17.22 2.70
N ASP A 437 -26.25 -16.03 2.43
CA ASP A 437 -25.50 -14.86 1.93
C ASP A 437 -24.76 -15.10 0.61
N ASN A 438 -25.33 -15.99 -0.22
CA ASN A 438 -24.80 -16.41 -1.51
C ASN A 438 -23.39 -17.01 -1.46
N ARG A 439 -23.00 -17.58 -0.30
CA ARG A 439 -21.81 -18.42 -0.16
C ARG A 439 -22.07 -19.85 -0.66
N ILE A 440 -22.50 -19.93 -1.92
CA ILE A 440 -22.89 -21.16 -2.61
C ILE A 440 -22.01 -21.37 -3.85
N PHE A 441 -21.98 -22.58 -4.37
CA PHE A 441 -21.52 -22.83 -5.74
C PHE A 441 -22.70 -23.25 -6.59
N LYS A 442 -23.01 -22.49 -7.65
CA LYS A 442 -24.03 -22.86 -8.64
C LYS A 442 -23.50 -22.69 -10.06
N ASN A 443 -23.21 -23.79 -10.74
CA ASN A 443 -22.82 -23.77 -12.15
C ASN A 443 -24.02 -23.43 -13.05
N SER A 444 -23.78 -22.76 -14.17
CA SER A 444 -24.83 -22.49 -15.18
C SER A 444 -24.61 -23.26 -16.49
N THR A 445 -23.48 -23.94 -16.62
CA THR A 445 -23.09 -24.77 -17.75
C THR A 445 -22.63 -26.14 -17.25
N PRO A 446 -22.73 -27.20 -18.07
CA PRO A 446 -22.21 -28.51 -17.69
C PRO A 446 -20.74 -28.43 -17.28
N LEU A 447 -20.38 -29.16 -16.23
CA LEU A 447 -19.04 -29.18 -15.66
C LEU A 447 -18.59 -30.63 -15.46
N HIS A 448 -17.44 -30.98 -16.03
CA HIS A 448 -16.79 -32.26 -15.81
C HIS A 448 -15.59 -32.09 -14.87
N ILE A 449 -15.64 -32.77 -13.73
CA ILE A 449 -14.59 -32.81 -12.71
C ILE A 449 -13.86 -34.15 -12.87
N THR A 450 -12.69 -34.13 -13.47
CA THR A 450 -11.94 -35.35 -13.81
C THR A 450 -11.28 -36.03 -12.61
N GLY A 451 -10.98 -35.25 -11.56
CA GLY A 451 -10.44 -35.70 -10.30
C GLY A 451 -11.51 -35.81 -9.21
N SER A 452 -11.26 -35.20 -8.05
CA SER A 452 -12.17 -35.24 -6.91
C SER A 452 -13.10 -34.04 -6.82
N LEU A 453 -14.29 -34.27 -6.28
CA LEU A 453 -15.20 -33.25 -5.77
C LEU A 453 -15.30 -33.39 -4.25
N GLU A 454 -14.88 -32.37 -3.51
CA GLU A 454 -14.96 -32.30 -2.05
C GLU A 454 -15.83 -31.11 -1.63
N VAL A 455 -16.88 -31.36 -0.83
CA VAL A 455 -17.69 -30.30 -0.21
C VAL A 455 -17.45 -30.35 1.30
N ARG A 456 -16.59 -29.47 1.80
CA ARG A 456 -16.28 -29.33 3.22
C ARG A 456 -17.34 -28.54 3.97
N SER A 457 -17.79 -27.45 3.36
CA SER A 457 -18.77 -26.54 3.93
C SER A 457 -19.42 -25.69 2.82
N GLY A 458 -20.56 -25.05 3.10
CA GLY A 458 -21.35 -24.34 2.10
C GLY A 458 -22.42 -25.20 1.42
N ASP A 459 -22.91 -24.71 0.28
CA ASP A 459 -24.00 -25.33 -0.48
C ASP A 459 -23.63 -25.44 -1.97
N LEU A 460 -23.50 -26.69 -2.45
CA LEU A 460 -23.29 -27.00 -3.87
C LEU A 460 -24.65 -27.22 -4.51
N ARG A 461 -25.00 -26.35 -5.47
CA ARG A 461 -26.26 -26.41 -6.21
C ARG A 461 -25.99 -26.71 -7.66
N GLU A 462 -26.43 -27.87 -8.12
CA GLU A 462 -26.35 -28.23 -9.52
C GLU A 462 -27.34 -27.39 -10.34
N GLY A 463 -26.84 -26.38 -11.05
CA GLY A 463 -27.65 -25.58 -11.98
C GLY A 463 -27.62 -26.11 -13.42
N ALA A 464 -26.62 -26.92 -13.74
CA ALA A 464 -26.47 -27.72 -14.95
C ALA A 464 -25.68 -28.99 -14.60
N LEU A 465 -25.65 -30.00 -15.47
CA LEU A 465 -25.04 -31.31 -15.20
C LEU A 465 -23.61 -31.21 -14.63
N ILE A 466 -23.36 -31.82 -13.48
CA ILE A 466 -22.01 -32.02 -12.92
C ILE A 466 -21.64 -33.51 -13.01
N VAL A 467 -20.53 -33.80 -13.69
CA VAL A 467 -19.97 -35.16 -13.80
C VAL A 467 -18.68 -35.22 -12.98
N VAL A 468 -18.49 -36.28 -12.19
CA VAL A 468 -17.27 -36.49 -11.37
C VAL A 468 -16.62 -37.83 -11.72
N GLY A 469 -15.31 -37.84 -11.95
CA GLY A 469 -14.52 -39.03 -12.30
C GLY A 469 -14.25 -39.19 -13.80
N GLY A 470 -13.51 -40.24 -14.17
CA GLY A 470 -13.26 -40.60 -15.57
C GLY A 470 -14.54 -41.09 -16.27
N LEU A 471 -14.67 -40.80 -17.56
CA LEU A 471 -15.77 -41.31 -18.41
C LEU A 471 -15.81 -42.83 -18.46
#